data_AF-A0A7C1U714-F1
#
_entry.id   AF-A0A7C1U714-F1
#
_cell.length_a   1.000
_cell.length_b   1.000
_cell.length_c   1.000
_cell.angle_alpha   90.00
_cell.angle_beta   90.00
_cell.angle_gamma   90.00
#
_symmetry.space_group_name_H-M   'P 1'
#
loop_
_entity.id
_entity.type
_entity.pdbx_description
1 polymer ?
#
loop_
_entity_poly.entity_id
_entity_poly.type
_entity_poly.pdbx_seq_one_letter_code
_entity_poly.pdbx_strand_id
1 'polypeptide(L)' 'MNIHPALLPSFGGQGMWGHHVHEAVLAAGCKISGCTVHFCTNEYDKGP' A
#
# COMPACT_ATOMS: atom_id res chain seq x y z
N MET A 1 -13.97 0.01 4.65
CA MET A 1 -12.75 0.59 5.24
C MET A 1 -11.64 -0.40 4.99
N ASN A 2 -10.51 0.05 4.44
CA ASN A 2 -9.34 -0.77 4.13
C ASN A 2 -8.12 -0.22 4.88
N ILE A 3 -7.16 -1.09 5.20
CA ILE A 3 -5.86 -0.72 5.71
C ILE A 3 -4.83 -1.32 4.75
N HIS A 4 -4.01 -0.46 4.16
CA HIS A 4 -2.96 -0.86 3.24
C HIS A 4 -1.57 -0.69 3.89
N PRO A 5 -0.67 -1.70 3.89
CA PRO A 5 0.63 -1.64 4.55
C PRO A 5 1.70 -0.87 3.74
N ALA A 6 1.32 0.28 3.18
CA ALA A 6 2.22 1.27 2.59
C ALA A 6 1.62 2.68 2.68
N LEU A 7 2.44 3.71 2.47
CA LEU A 7 2.00 5.11 2.39
C LEU A 7 1.44 5.39 0.99
N LEU A 8 0.12 5.25 0.82
CA LEU A 8 -0.54 5.44 -0.46
C LEU A 8 -0.28 6.85 -1.04
N PRO A 9 -0.08 6.97 -2.37
CA PRO A 9 -0.27 5.95 -3.40
C PRO A 9 0.91 4.99 -3.60
N SER A 10 1.98 5.10 -2.80
CA SER A 10 3.17 4.26 -2.96
C SER A 10 2.86 2.80 -2.63
N PHE A 11 3.31 1.88 -3.49
CA PHE A 11 3.14 0.43 -3.32
C PHE A 11 1.69 0.01 -3.08
N GLY A 12 0.71 0.73 -3.62
CA GLY A 12 -0.70 0.34 -3.66
C GLY A 12 -1.12 -0.18 -5.04
N GLY A 13 -2.32 -0.74 -5.12
CA GLY A 13 -2.90 -1.22 -6.37
C GLY A 13 -2.74 -2.72 -6.58
N GLN A 14 -3.08 -3.17 -7.79
CA GLN A 14 -3.09 -4.59 -8.13
C GLN A 14 -1.71 -5.23 -7.96
N GLY A 15 -1.66 -6.38 -7.28
CA GLY A 15 -0.42 -7.13 -7.03
C GLY A 15 0.34 -6.68 -5.78
N MET A 16 0.00 -5.51 -5.22
CA MET A 16 0.57 -5.00 -3.97
C MET A 16 -0.27 -5.45 -2.77
N TRP A 17 -0.15 -6.72 -2.40
CA TRP A 17 -0.82 -7.29 -1.23
C TRP A 17 0.07 -8.31 -0.53
N GLY A 18 -0.18 -8.54 0.76
CA GLY A 18 0.62 -9.48 1.56
C GLY A 18 2.12 -9.11 1.56
N HIS A 19 2.98 -10.13 1.38
CA HIS A 19 4.44 -9.95 1.40
C HIS A 19 4.99 -9.11 0.24
N HIS A 20 4.28 -9.04 -0.90
CA HIS A 20 4.75 -8.28 -2.05
C HIS A 20 4.95 -6.79 -1.73
N VAL A 21 4.11 -6.22 -0.86
CA VAL A 21 4.24 -4.83 -0.43
C VAL A 21 5.56 -4.64 0.34
N HIS A 22 5.84 -5.53 1.28
CA HIS A 22 7.05 -5.48 2.10
C HIS A 22 8.31 -5.69 1.27
N GLU A 23 8.31 -6.64 0.35
CA GLU A 23 9.42 -6.88 -0.58
C GLU A 23 9.68 -5.67 -1.47
N ALA A 24 8.64 -5.04 -2.01
CA ALA A 24 8.78 -3.88 -2.86
C ALA A 24 9.33 -2.65 -2.09
N VAL A 25 8.87 -2.42 -0.86
CA VAL A 25 9.38 -1.36 0.02
C VAL A 25 10.86 -1.57 0.34
N LEU A 26 11.28 -2.81 0.62
CA LEU A 26 12.69 -3.15 0.88
C LEU A 26 13.55 -3.00 -0.39
N ALA A 27 13.06 -3.49 -1.53
CA ALA A 27 13.75 -3.38 -2.82
C ALA A 27 13.93 -1.93 -3.26
N ALA A 28 12.97 -1.05 -2.96
CA ALA A 28 13.07 0.39 -3.19
C ALA A 28 14.03 1.09 -2.21
N GLY A 29 14.52 0.41 -1.17
CA GLY A 29 15.46 0.97 -0.20
C GLY A 29 14.83 2.02 0.73
N CYS A 30 13.51 2.01 0.89
CA CYS A 30 12.80 2.98 1.71
C CYS A 30 13.32 2.99 3.15
N LYS A 31 13.54 4.20 3.70
CA LYS A 31 13.98 4.38 5.09
C LYS A 31 12.82 4.64 6.06
N ILE A 32 11.67 5.00 5.51
CA ILE A 32 10.42 5.25 6.24
C ILE A 32 9.36 4.36 5.61
N SER A 33 8.59 3.68 6.46
CA SER A 33 7.46 2.85 6.08
C SER A 33 6.28 3.15 7.01
N GLY A 34 5.09 2.78 6.59
CA GLY A 34 3.86 3.01 7.33
C GLY A 34 2.67 2.36 6.64
N CYS A 35 1.47 2.71 7.08
CA CYS A 35 0.23 2.23 6.50
C CYS A 35 -0.73 3.39 6.21
N THR A 36 -1.68 3.17 5.33
CA THR A 36 -2.78 4.08 5.05
C THR A 36 -4.11 3.40 5.38
N VAL A 37 -4.96 4.08 6.12
CA VAL A 37 -6.36 3.69 6.34
C VAL A 37 -7.22 4.57 5.44
N HIS A 38 -8.10 3.95 4.65
CA HIS A 38 -8.94 4.68 3.70
C HIS A 38 -10.28 3.95 3.47
N PHE A 39 -11.26 4.68 2.95
CA PHE A 39 -12.54 4.12 2.52
C PHE A 39 -12.35 3.23 1.29
N CYS A 40 -13.17 2.19 1.16
CA CYS A 40 -13.09 1.29 0.00
C CYS A 40 -13.84 1.91 -1.18
N THR A 41 -13.27 1.76 -2.37
CA THR A 41 -13.93 2.02 -3.65
C THR A 41 -13.74 0.79 -4.56
N ASN A 42 -14.24 0.83 -5.79
CA ASN A 42 -14.02 -0.23 -6.78
C ASN A 42 -12.61 -0.20 -7.38
N GLU A 43 -11.80 0.80 -7.04
CA GLU A 43 -10.42 0.93 -7.48
C GLU A 43 -9.48 0.58 -6.32
N TYR A 44 -8.53 -0.34 -6.55
CA TYR A 44 -7.58 -0.78 -5.53
C TYR A 44 -6.82 0.40 -4.93
N ASP A 45 -6.94 0.55 -3.61
CA ASP A 45 -6.19 1.53 -2.82
C ASP A 45 -6.34 3.00 -3.27
N LYS A 46 -7.51 3.37 -3.80
CA LYS A 46 -7.80 4.74 -4.27
C LYS A 46 -8.97 5.44 -3.60
N GLY A 47 -9.48 4.90 -2.49
CA GLY A 47 -10.50 5.62 -1.72
C GLY A 47 -9.91 6.70 -0.82
N PRO A 48 -10.74 7.65 -0.35
CA PRO A 48 -10.33 8.73 0.54
C PRO A 48 -9.99 8.27 1.96
#